data_AF-A0A2D7NF52-F1
#
_entry.id   AF-A0A2D7NF52-F1
#
_cell.length_a   1.000
_cell.length_b   1.000
_cell.length_c   1.000
_cell.angle_alpha   90.00
_cell.angle_beta   90.00
_cell.angle_gamma   90.00
#
_symmetry.space_group_name_H-M   'P 1'
#
loop_
_entity.id
_entity.type
_entity.pdbx_description
1 polymer ?
#
loop_
_entity_poly.entity_id
_entity_poly.type
_entity_poly.pdbx_seq_one_letter_code
_entity_poly.pdbx_strand_id
1 'polypeptide(L)'
;ITPFNGPHSFTIEDSDGRRVDFVIWPESSSYQDGFDITQTELSILTEPPFNTYEVEITGELGAYCDDDELLDISSEWQITVEYETNLNIVELSGCTDINACNYNLQAIEDDGSCEYGICGCTDLNADNYDSDATVDDGSCEYSNTGAEYTINEIINNCDDSMGENLECDGQYDLSSSSSSNCPLYETQISTRGVIVDYFDITPFNGPHSFTIEDSDGRRVDFVIWPESSSYQGGFDITQTELSILTQPPFNTYEVEITGKLGAYCNDDQLLDIYSEWQITVEYENDIISNNISDNGSVYNEDGVCFNKIGILLEQYTDNSECLSNNYEWIKTNRARIFPLPYVIIPTLGEKLDYSYISPSKSRTIIRIFDISGRFITTLVDRYDDSSKAIVMNSEKSSWNGRDKLGQVVSPGTYLIHIEAINFKTGKTTIDLAPVIVGVK
;
A
#
# COMPACT_ATOMS: atom_id res chain seq x y z
N ILE A 1 20.41 -33.32 -1.46
CA ILE A 1 20.22 -34.78 -1.67
C ILE A 1 21.41 -35.55 -1.09
N THR A 2 21.22 -36.29 0.01
CA THR A 2 22.19 -37.28 0.49
C THR A 2 21.75 -38.69 0.07
N PRO A 3 22.67 -39.64 -0.20
CA PRO A 3 22.31 -40.93 -0.82
C PRO A 3 21.74 -41.98 0.14
N PHE A 4 21.42 -41.64 1.39
CA PHE A 4 21.10 -42.61 2.44
C PHE A 4 20.11 -42.05 3.45
N ASN A 5 18.80 -42.32 3.29
CA ASN A 5 17.74 -42.17 4.30
C ASN A 5 17.79 -40.87 5.14
N GLY A 6 18.36 -39.80 4.57
CA GLY A 6 18.60 -38.54 5.24
C GLY A 6 17.52 -37.53 4.88
N PRO A 7 17.48 -36.38 5.57
CA PRO A 7 16.58 -35.31 5.21
C PRO A 7 16.78 -34.85 3.76
N HIS A 8 15.67 -34.62 3.06
CA HIS A 8 15.65 -33.96 1.77
C HIS A 8 15.57 -32.46 1.99
N SER A 9 16.44 -31.69 1.36
CA SER A 9 16.36 -30.23 1.38
C SER A 9 16.20 -29.68 -0.02
N PHE A 10 15.40 -28.62 -0.13
CA PHE A 10 15.21 -27.83 -1.34
C PHE A 10 14.94 -26.38 -0.94
N THR A 11 15.20 -25.47 -1.87
CA THR A 11 15.06 -24.03 -1.67
C THR A 11 13.88 -23.53 -2.48
N ILE A 12 13.03 -22.72 -1.87
CA ILE A 12 12.04 -21.92 -2.61
C ILE A 12 12.60 -20.51 -2.75
N GLU A 13 12.44 -19.96 -3.94
CA GLU A 13 12.73 -18.57 -4.25
C GLU A 13 11.42 -17.87 -4.61
N ASP A 14 11.14 -16.72 -4.03
CA ASP A 14 10.01 -15.90 -4.44
C ASP A 14 10.36 -14.97 -5.62
N SER A 15 9.37 -14.20 -6.10
CA SER A 15 9.53 -13.25 -7.21
C SER A 15 10.61 -12.18 -6.98
N ASP A 16 10.91 -11.87 -5.71
CA ASP A 16 11.94 -10.91 -5.30
C ASP A 16 13.35 -11.54 -5.19
N GLY A 17 13.49 -12.84 -5.49
CA GLY A 17 14.74 -13.58 -5.39
C GLY A 17 15.12 -13.95 -3.95
N ARG A 18 14.21 -13.80 -2.98
CA ARG A 18 14.43 -14.20 -1.59
C ARG A 18 14.28 -15.70 -1.48
N ARG A 19 15.23 -16.33 -0.79
CA ARG A 19 15.34 -17.79 -0.70
C ARG A 19 15.07 -18.29 0.70
N VAL A 20 14.29 -19.36 0.80
CA VAL A 20 14.06 -20.10 2.05
C VAL A 20 14.34 -21.57 1.82
N ASP A 21 15.17 -22.14 2.68
CA ASP A 21 15.50 -23.56 2.67
C ASP A 21 14.49 -24.35 3.50
N PHE A 22 13.95 -25.39 2.88
CA PHE A 22 13.03 -26.34 3.50
C PHE A 22 13.69 -27.69 3.67
N VAL A 23 13.33 -28.39 4.75
CA VAL A 23 13.82 -29.72 5.04
C VAL A 23 12.66 -30.68 5.32
N ILE A 24 12.61 -31.77 4.58
CA ILE A 24 11.67 -32.89 4.77
C ILE A 24 12.43 -34.06 5.39
N TRP A 25 11.94 -34.54 6.54
CA TRP A 25 12.51 -35.70 7.21
C TRP A 25 11.77 -36.99 6.80
N PRO A 26 12.48 -38.05 6.38
CA PRO A 26 11.84 -39.32 6.06
C PRO A 26 11.35 -40.05 7.33
N GLU A 27 10.27 -40.84 7.22
CA GLU A 27 9.70 -41.70 8.28
C GLU A 27 10.73 -42.64 8.94
N SER A 28 11.81 -42.96 8.24
CA SER A 28 12.87 -43.86 8.72
C SER A 28 13.91 -43.18 9.63
N SER A 29 13.78 -41.87 9.86
CA SER A 29 14.64 -41.10 10.75
C SER A 29 14.23 -41.25 12.22
N SER A 30 15.03 -40.72 13.15
CA SER A 30 14.72 -40.75 14.60
C SER A 30 13.51 -39.91 15.00
N TYR A 31 12.93 -39.15 14.06
CA TYR A 31 11.67 -38.41 14.22
C TYR A 31 10.51 -39.28 13.75
N GLN A 32 9.56 -39.59 14.64
CA GLN A 32 8.49 -40.56 14.39
C GLN A 32 7.33 -40.04 13.52
N ASP A 33 7.40 -38.77 13.06
CA ASP A 33 6.28 -38.05 12.44
C ASP A 33 6.59 -37.49 11.03
N GLY A 34 7.72 -37.87 10.39
CA GLY A 34 8.09 -37.42 9.02
C GLY A 34 7.38 -38.18 7.87
N PHE A 35 7.67 -37.85 6.61
CA PHE A 35 7.21 -38.58 5.41
C PHE A 35 8.29 -38.68 4.31
N ASP A 36 8.25 -39.72 3.47
CA ASP A 36 9.18 -39.89 2.35
C ASP A 36 8.60 -39.31 1.05
N ILE A 37 9.06 -38.11 0.69
CA ILE A 37 8.63 -37.39 -0.53
C ILE A 37 8.86 -38.18 -1.83
N THR A 38 9.80 -39.13 -1.85
CA THR A 38 10.09 -39.92 -3.06
C THR A 38 9.05 -41.02 -3.32
N GLN A 39 8.19 -41.29 -2.34
CA GLN A 39 7.15 -42.32 -2.42
C GLN A 39 5.72 -41.74 -2.51
N THR A 40 5.58 -40.42 -2.59
CA THR A 40 4.30 -39.71 -2.74
C THR A 40 4.15 -39.12 -4.14
N GLU A 41 3.01 -38.48 -4.42
CA GLU A 41 2.80 -37.74 -5.68
C GLU A 41 3.70 -36.49 -5.78
N LEU A 42 4.32 -36.08 -4.68
CA LEU A 42 5.24 -34.94 -4.58
C LEU A 42 6.66 -35.26 -5.05
N SER A 43 6.93 -36.47 -5.57
CA SER A 43 8.24 -36.86 -6.12
C SER A 43 8.74 -35.90 -7.21
N ILE A 44 7.81 -35.19 -7.86
CA ILE A 44 8.07 -34.12 -8.84
C ILE A 44 9.00 -33.02 -8.31
N LEU A 45 8.98 -32.72 -7.01
CA LEU A 45 9.86 -31.70 -6.40
C LEU A 45 11.31 -32.16 -6.26
N THR A 46 11.59 -33.45 -6.48
CA THR A 46 12.92 -34.04 -6.33
C THR A 46 13.65 -34.26 -7.65
N GLU A 47 13.01 -33.98 -8.79
CA GLU A 47 13.57 -34.14 -10.12
C GLU A 47 13.51 -32.83 -10.92
N PRO A 48 14.53 -32.48 -11.71
CA PRO A 48 14.50 -31.29 -12.55
C PRO A 48 13.48 -31.44 -13.69
N PRO A 49 12.85 -30.35 -14.17
CA PRO A 49 13.13 -28.94 -13.85
C PRO A 49 12.38 -28.39 -12.63
N PHE A 50 13.11 -27.74 -11.70
CA PHE A 50 12.61 -27.33 -10.37
C PHE A 50 11.74 -26.05 -10.33
N ASN A 51 11.58 -25.33 -11.46
CA ASN A 51 10.86 -24.05 -11.51
C ASN A 51 9.50 -24.16 -12.24
N THR A 52 8.87 -25.33 -12.14
CA THR A 52 7.66 -25.67 -12.91
C THR A 52 6.39 -25.76 -12.05
N TYR A 53 6.56 -25.59 -10.75
CA TYR A 53 5.50 -25.69 -9.76
C TYR A 53 5.61 -24.50 -8.82
N GLU A 54 4.49 -23.87 -8.54
CA GLU A 54 4.37 -23.00 -7.38
C GLU A 54 4.02 -23.88 -6.18
N VAL A 55 4.70 -23.64 -5.06
CA VAL A 55 4.53 -24.48 -3.87
C VAL A 55 4.24 -23.59 -2.67
N GLU A 56 3.08 -23.79 -2.06
CA GLU A 56 2.75 -23.24 -0.75
C GLU A 56 3.13 -24.28 0.32
N ILE A 57 4.04 -23.88 1.22
CA ILE A 57 4.55 -24.75 2.27
C ILE A 57 4.18 -24.19 3.63
N THR A 58 3.62 -25.03 4.47
CA THR A 58 3.48 -24.77 5.91
C THR A 58 4.44 -25.67 6.68
N GLY A 59 5.03 -25.19 7.77
CA GLY A 59 5.99 -26.00 8.52
C GLY A 59 6.42 -25.31 9.80
N GLU A 60 7.19 -26.03 10.61
CA GLU A 60 7.74 -25.48 11.84
C GLU A 60 9.11 -24.85 11.58
N LEU A 61 9.32 -23.62 12.05
CA LEU A 61 10.61 -22.96 11.95
C LEU A 61 11.59 -23.63 12.93
N GLY A 62 12.62 -24.25 12.38
CA GLY A 62 13.71 -24.89 13.12
C GLY A 62 15.05 -24.21 12.84
N ALA A 63 16.00 -24.46 13.73
CA ALA A 63 17.39 -24.08 13.50
C ALA A 63 18.24 -25.34 13.52
N TYR A 64 19.09 -25.52 12.52
CA TYR A 64 19.88 -26.73 12.35
C TYR A 64 21.36 -26.45 12.62
N CYS A 65 21.94 -27.16 13.57
CA CYS A 65 23.37 -27.09 13.87
C CYS A 65 24.09 -28.19 13.10
N ASP A 66 24.86 -27.85 12.07
CA ASP A 66 25.82 -28.81 11.50
C ASP A 66 27.02 -28.93 12.44
N ASP A 67 27.21 -30.11 13.07
CA ASP A 67 28.38 -30.73 13.74
C ASP A 67 29.47 -29.87 14.48
N ASP A 68 29.39 -28.54 14.53
CA ASP A 68 30.40 -27.61 15.09
C ASP A 68 29.94 -26.95 16.41
N GLU A 69 28.92 -27.51 17.08
CA GLU A 69 28.37 -27.08 18.39
C GLU A 69 27.93 -25.60 18.51
N LEU A 70 27.99 -24.81 17.43
CA LEU A 70 27.61 -23.39 17.41
C LEU A 70 26.60 -23.13 16.29
N LEU A 71 25.38 -22.79 16.70
CA LEU A 71 24.31 -22.34 15.81
C LEU A 71 24.53 -20.87 15.43
N ASP A 72 24.69 -20.58 14.15
CA ASP A 72 24.58 -19.22 13.62
C ASP A 72 23.09 -18.87 13.40
N ILE A 73 22.47 -18.33 14.46
CA ILE A 73 21.09 -17.85 14.47
C ILE A 73 20.82 -16.71 13.47
N SER A 74 21.81 -16.22 12.72
CA SER A 74 21.61 -15.23 11.67
C SER A 74 21.44 -15.84 10.27
N SER A 75 21.75 -17.13 10.09
CA SER A 75 21.76 -17.74 8.76
C SER A 75 21.37 -19.23 8.69
N GLU A 76 21.18 -19.91 9.83
CA GLU A 76 20.95 -21.37 9.89
C GLU A 76 19.49 -21.76 10.22
N TRP A 77 18.55 -20.89 9.90
CA TRP A 77 17.11 -21.16 10.04
C TRP A 77 16.58 -21.93 8.84
N GLN A 78 15.79 -22.96 9.10
CA GLN A 78 15.17 -23.82 8.09
C GLN A 78 13.73 -24.11 8.49
N ILE A 79 12.84 -24.27 7.51
CA ILE A 79 11.48 -24.72 7.80
C ILE A 79 11.42 -26.23 7.68
N THR A 80 11.00 -26.88 8.76
CA THR A 80 10.83 -28.33 8.84
C THR A 80 9.42 -28.69 8.42
N VAL A 81 9.31 -29.62 7.46
CA VAL A 81 8.04 -30.13 6.95
C VAL A 81 7.90 -31.60 7.36
N GLU A 82 6.89 -31.89 8.15
CA GLU A 82 6.70 -33.22 8.75
C GLU A 82 5.64 -34.05 8.02
N TYR A 83 4.62 -33.45 7.40
CA TYR A 83 3.52 -34.16 6.76
C TYR A 83 3.32 -33.77 5.30
N GLU A 84 2.84 -34.70 4.48
CA GLU A 84 2.52 -34.44 3.06
C GLU A 84 1.47 -33.32 2.90
N THR A 85 0.49 -33.24 3.80
CA THR A 85 -0.58 -32.23 3.77
C THR A 85 -0.11 -30.80 3.96
N ASN A 86 1.15 -30.60 4.34
CA ASN A 86 1.74 -29.28 4.51
C ASN A 86 2.27 -28.68 3.21
N LEU A 87 2.25 -29.45 2.11
CA LEU A 87 2.70 -29.05 0.79
C LEU A 87 1.50 -28.95 -0.13
N ASN A 88 1.24 -27.75 -0.62
CA ASN A 88 0.24 -27.50 -1.64
C ASN A 88 0.98 -27.10 -2.92
N ILE A 89 0.75 -27.86 -4.00
CA ILE A 89 1.40 -27.65 -5.30
C ILE A 89 0.38 -27.11 -6.28
N VAL A 90 0.75 -26.03 -6.95
CA VAL A 90 0.01 -25.46 -8.09
C VAL A 90 0.88 -25.67 -9.32
N GLU A 91 0.31 -26.34 -10.32
CA GLU A 91 0.94 -26.49 -11.63
C GLU A 91 0.96 -25.14 -12.35
N LEU A 92 2.12 -24.74 -12.84
CA LEU A 92 2.22 -23.53 -13.65
C LEU A 92 1.70 -23.84 -15.06
N SER A 93 0.49 -23.37 -15.36
CA SER A 93 -0.09 -23.39 -16.70
C SER A 93 0.24 -22.09 -17.44
N GLY A 94 0.48 -22.17 -18.73
CA GLY A 94 0.82 -21.03 -19.58
C GLY A 94 1.31 -21.47 -20.95
N CYS A 95 1.60 -20.53 -21.85
CA CYS A 95 2.05 -20.92 -23.19
C CYS A 95 3.40 -21.66 -23.15
N THR A 96 3.43 -22.90 -23.64
CA THR A 96 4.65 -23.75 -23.67
C THR A 96 5.39 -23.72 -25.03
N ASP A 97 4.87 -23.01 -26.03
CA ASP A 97 5.50 -22.89 -27.35
C ASP A 97 6.53 -21.76 -27.36
N ILE A 98 7.80 -22.11 -27.52
CA ILE A 98 8.93 -21.17 -27.58
C ILE A 98 8.84 -20.15 -28.73
N ASN A 99 7.96 -20.38 -29.72
CA ASN A 99 7.74 -19.45 -30.83
C ASN A 99 6.55 -18.49 -30.60
N ALA A 100 5.86 -18.58 -29.47
CA ALA A 100 4.80 -17.65 -29.10
C ALA A 100 5.37 -16.41 -28.39
N CYS A 101 4.70 -15.27 -28.53
CA CYS A 101 5.10 -14.01 -27.91
C CYS A 101 5.00 -14.03 -26.39
N ASN A 102 4.03 -14.76 -25.85
CA ASN A 102 3.81 -14.94 -24.41
C ASN A 102 4.37 -16.29 -23.91
N TYR A 103 5.45 -16.81 -24.52
CA TYR A 103 6.09 -18.04 -24.10
C TYR A 103 6.50 -17.99 -22.63
N ASN A 104 5.93 -18.87 -21.82
CA ASN A 104 6.29 -19.04 -20.43
C ASN A 104 7.22 -20.24 -20.27
N LEU A 105 8.50 -19.99 -20.01
CA LEU A 105 9.51 -21.02 -19.77
C LEU A 105 9.21 -21.88 -18.52
N GLN A 106 8.41 -21.37 -17.58
CA GLN A 106 8.03 -22.05 -16.34
C GLN A 106 6.76 -22.90 -16.50
N ALA A 107 6.01 -22.75 -17.59
CA ALA A 107 4.78 -23.51 -17.82
C ALA A 107 5.05 -24.97 -18.21
N ILE A 108 4.32 -25.91 -17.62
CA ILE A 108 4.37 -27.35 -17.94
C ILE A 108 3.17 -27.85 -18.73
N GLU A 109 2.05 -27.13 -18.62
CA GLU A 109 0.84 -27.39 -19.39
C GLU A 109 0.49 -26.16 -20.22
N ASP A 110 0.27 -26.38 -21.51
CA ASP A 110 -0.27 -25.37 -22.39
C ASP A 110 -1.73 -25.11 -22.02
N ASP A 111 -2.02 -23.92 -21.54
CA ASP A 111 -3.37 -23.45 -21.23
C ASP A 111 -4.14 -22.96 -22.47
N GLY A 112 -3.49 -23.00 -23.65
CA GLY A 112 -4.03 -22.50 -24.90
C GLY A 112 -3.95 -20.98 -25.05
N SER A 113 -3.19 -20.29 -24.20
CA SER A 113 -2.98 -18.84 -24.25
C SER A 113 -1.98 -18.40 -25.32
N CYS A 114 -1.26 -19.31 -26.00
CA CYS A 114 -0.18 -18.96 -26.92
C CYS A 114 -0.58 -17.94 -28.00
N GLU A 115 0.12 -16.80 -28.01
CA GLU A 115 -0.05 -15.72 -28.98
C GLU A 115 1.04 -15.75 -30.04
N TYR A 116 0.66 -15.66 -31.31
CA TYR A 116 1.57 -15.76 -32.44
C TYR A 116 1.54 -14.50 -33.31
N GLY A 117 2.71 -13.96 -33.63
CA GLY A 117 2.83 -12.75 -34.44
C GLY A 117 4.25 -12.20 -34.50
N ILE A 118 4.36 -10.95 -34.96
CA ILE A 118 5.57 -10.15 -34.74
C ILE A 118 5.43 -9.54 -33.36
N CYS A 119 6.26 -9.95 -32.41
CA CYS A 119 6.23 -9.50 -31.03
C CYS A 119 7.00 -8.19 -30.89
N GLY A 120 6.42 -7.23 -30.17
CA GLY A 120 7.03 -5.94 -29.87
C GLY A 120 5.97 -4.97 -29.38
N CYS A 121 6.38 -3.77 -28.96
CA CYS A 121 5.43 -2.79 -28.48
C CYS A 121 4.46 -2.34 -29.59
N THR A 122 3.15 -2.56 -29.38
CA THR A 122 2.10 -2.19 -30.35
C THR A 122 1.50 -0.81 -30.10
N ASP A 123 1.88 -0.16 -28.99
CA ASP A 123 1.38 1.17 -28.63
C ASP A 123 2.13 2.29 -29.37
N LEU A 124 1.40 3.04 -30.19
CA LEU A 124 1.91 4.18 -30.95
C LEU A 124 2.52 5.31 -30.10
N ASN A 125 2.23 5.34 -28.80
CA ASN A 125 2.71 6.35 -27.87
C ASN A 125 3.95 5.91 -27.07
N ALA A 126 4.38 4.66 -27.19
CA ALA A 126 5.61 4.18 -26.55
C ALA A 126 6.85 4.64 -27.33
N ASP A 127 7.94 4.90 -26.61
CA ASP A 127 9.21 5.29 -27.21
C ASP A 127 9.83 4.19 -28.06
N ASN A 128 9.53 2.95 -27.75
CA ASN A 128 9.98 1.77 -28.47
C ASN A 128 8.87 1.13 -29.31
N TYR A 129 7.83 1.89 -29.69
CA TYR A 129 6.79 1.44 -30.61
C TYR A 129 7.38 0.76 -31.86
N ASP A 130 6.95 -0.47 -32.13
CA ASP A 130 7.28 -1.22 -33.33
C ASP A 130 6.07 -1.30 -34.27
N SER A 131 6.16 -0.59 -35.40
CA SER A 131 5.08 -0.57 -36.40
C SER A 131 4.85 -1.90 -37.12
N ASP A 132 5.83 -2.82 -37.05
CA ASP A 132 5.70 -4.16 -37.62
C ASP A 132 5.13 -5.16 -36.58
N ALA A 133 5.07 -4.80 -35.28
CA ALA A 133 4.50 -5.66 -34.25
C ALA A 133 2.99 -5.86 -34.44
N THR A 134 2.55 -7.10 -34.29
CA THR A 134 1.14 -7.53 -34.38
C THR A 134 0.61 -8.11 -33.07
N VAL A 135 1.50 -8.33 -32.10
CA VAL A 135 1.21 -8.86 -30.76
C VAL A 135 2.07 -8.07 -29.78
N ASP A 136 1.45 -7.52 -28.75
CA ASP A 136 2.17 -6.83 -27.68
C ASP A 136 2.91 -7.84 -26.81
N ASP A 137 4.20 -7.61 -26.58
CA ASP A 137 5.04 -8.45 -25.71
C ASP A 137 5.30 -7.83 -24.34
N GLY A 138 4.58 -6.74 -24.01
CA GLY A 138 4.75 -6.01 -22.75
C GLY A 138 6.06 -5.23 -22.69
N SER A 139 6.80 -5.11 -23.80
CA SER A 139 8.07 -4.39 -23.82
C SER A 139 7.92 -2.87 -23.91
N CYS A 140 6.72 -2.32 -24.05
CA CYS A 140 6.49 -0.88 -24.25
C CYS A 140 7.20 -0.02 -23.18
N GLU A 141 8.12 0.82 -23.64
CA GLU A 141 8.86 1.79 -22.85
C GLU A 141 8.19 3.16 -23.02
N TYR A 142 7.77 3.76 -21.92
CA TYR A 142 7.30 5.14 -21.91
C TYR A 142 8.30 5.97 -21.12
N SER A 143 8.95 6.93 -21.79
CA SER A 143 9.69 7.97 -21.10
C SER A 143 8.65 8.73 -20.27
N ASN A 144 8.72 8.58 -18.94
CA ASN A 144 8.03 9.40 -17.96
C ASN A 144 8.34 10.89 -18.24
N THR A 145 7.61 11.50 -19.17
CA THR A 145 7.88 12.83 -19.75
C THR A 145 6.82 13.84 -19.36
N GLY A 146 6.06 13.54 -18.30
CA GLY A 146 5.33 14.57 -17.58
C GLY A 146 6.32 15.55 -16.94
N ALA A 147 6.13 16.85 -17.16
CA ALA A 147 6.86 17.83 -16.38
C ALA A 147 6.42 17.70 -14.90
N GLU A 148 7.39 17.75 -13.98
CA GLU A 148 7.11 17.66 -12.55
C GLU A 148 6.41 18.94 -12.06
N TYR A 149 5.26 18.77 -11.41
CA TYR A 149 4.50 19.83 -10.75
C TYR A 149 4.14 19.42 -9.32
N THR A 150 4.22 20.37 -8.40
CA THR A 150 3.69 20.19 -7.04
C THR A 150 2.16 20.21 -7.04
N ILE A 151 1.51 19.55 -6.07
CA ILE A 151 0.06 19.64 -5.88
C ILE A 151 -0.42 21.10 -5.76
N ASN A 152 0.39 21.98 -5.18
CA ASN A 152 0.09 23.41 -5.13
C ASN A 152 0.06 24.07 -6.52
N GLU A 153 0.98 23.72 -7.41
CA GLU A 153 1.00 24.25 -8.78
C GLU A 153 -0.18 23.71 -9.60
N ILE A 154 -0.55 22.45 -9.39
CA ILE A 154 -1.73 21.83 -10.01
C ILE A 154 -3.00 22.57 -9.58
N ILE A 155 -3.23 22.72 -8.27
CA ILE A 155 -4.44 23.36 -7.74
C ILE A 155 -4.54 24.84 -8.14
N ASN A 156 -3.42 25.54 -8.27
CA ASN A 156 -3.39 26.95 -8.65
C ASN A 156 -3.06 27.17 -10.13
N ASN A 157 -3.39 26.20 -10.99
CA ASN A 157 -3.05 26.31 -12.40
C ASN A 157 -3.98 27.25 -13.19
N CYS A 158 -5.16 27.60 -12.67
CA CYS A 158 -6.11 28.48 -13.36
C CYS A 158 -5.96 29.98 -13.04
N ASP A 159 -6.37 30.84 -13.97
CA ASP A 159 -6.44 32.30 -13.78
C ASP A 159 -7.54 32.68 -12.76
N ASP A 160 -7.15 33.40 -11.70
CA ASP A 160 -8.03 33.92 -10.62
C ASP A 160 -9.23 34.74 -11.12
N SER A 161 -9.17 35.28 -12.34
CA SER A 161 -10.25 36.05 -12.94
C SER A 161 -11.47 35.22 -13.38
N MET A 162 -11.36 33.88 -13.38
CA MET A 162 -12.46 32.97 -13.68
C MET A 162 -13.48 32.83 -12.54
N GLY A 163 -13.12 33.25 -11.32
CA GLY A 163 -13.90 32.95 -10.12
C GLY A 163 -13.66 31.51 -9.62
N GLU A 164 -14.20 31.19 -8.44
CA GLU A 164 -13.93 29.91 -7.77
C GLU A 164 -14.60 28.70 -8.46
N ASN A 165 -15.64 28.94 -9.27
CA ASN A 165 -16.42 27.88 -9.90
C ASN A 165 -16.52 28.07 -11.41
N LEU A 166 -16.30 27.00 -12.18
CA LEU A 166 -16.50 26.97 -13.64
C LEU A 166 -17.75 26.19 -14.01
N GLU A 167 -18.56 26.76 -14.92
CA GLU A 167 -19.66 26.01 -15.53
C GLU A 167 -19.09 24.89 -16.41
N CYS A 168 -19.52 23.65 -16.15
CA CYS A 168 -19.16 22.46 -16.92
C CYS A 168 -20.44 21.87 -17.57
N ASP A 169 -20.33 21.19 -18.71
CA ASP A 169 -21.49 20.63 -19.42
C ASP A 169 -21.82 19.18 -19.03
N GLY A 170 -21.29 18.72 -17.88
CA GLY A 170 -21.45 17.34 -17.42
C GLY A 170 -20.63 16.33 -18.22
N GLN A 171 -19.73 16.78 -19.09
CA GLN A 171 -18.69 15.97 -19.72
C GLN A 171 -17.32 16.48 -19.25
N TYR A 172 -16.33 15.58 -19.21
CA TYR A 172 -14.94 15.79 -18.76
C TYR A 172 -14.17 16.95 -19.44
N ASP A 173 -14.82 17.71 -20.32
CA ASP A 173 -14.25 18.73 -21.19
C ASP A 173 -14.51 20.14 -20.63
N LEU A 174 -13.45 20.79 -20.13
CA LEU A 174 -13.49 22.23 -19.91
C LEU A 174 -13.68 22.88 -21.27
N SER A 175 -14.88 23.40 -21.54
CA SER A 175 -15.22 24.04 -22.82
C SER A 175 -14.04 24.82 -23.40
N SER A 176 -13.74 24.67 -24.69
CA SER A 176 -12.57 25.23 -25.40
C SER A 176 -12.18 26.70 -25.11
N SER A 177 -13.05 27.50 -24.49
CA SER A 177 -12.78 28.85 -23.95
C SER A 177 -12.08 28.89 -22.58
N SER A 178 -12.01 27.76 -21.86
CA SER A 178 -11.56 27.64 -20.46
C SER A 178 -10.19 26.97 -20.35
N SER A 179 -9.82 26.11 -21.30
CA SER A 179 -8.49 25.48 -21.36
C SER A 179 -7.34 26.48 -21.53
N SER A 180 -7.59 27.64 -22.15
CA SER A 180 -6.59 28.72 -22.24
C SER A 180 -6.25 29.37 -20.90
N ASN A 181 -7.12 29.21 -19.89
CA ASN A 181 -6.96 29.85 -18.59
C ASN A 181 -6.39 28.90 -17.53
N CYS A 182 -6.32 27.60 -17.82
CA CYS A 182 -5.79 26.55 -16.96
C CYS A 182 -4.69 25.80 -17.73
N PRO A 183 -3.44 26.30 -17.75
CA PRO A 183 -2.40 25.84 -18.67
C PRO A 183 -1.96 24.39 -18.49
N LEU A 184 -2.33 23.74 -17.38
CA LEU A 184 -2.02 22.34 -17.13
C LEU A 184 -3.14 21.39 -17.55
N TYR A 185 -4.34 21.90 -17.88
CA TYR A 185 -5.44 21.05 -18.32
C TYR A 185 -5.10 20.28 -19.60
N GLU A 186 -5.43 18.97 -19.60
CA GLU A 186 -5.08 17.98 -20.64
C GLU A 186 -3.57 17.83 -20.91
N THR A 187 -2.72 18.36 -20.03
CA THR A 187 -1.28 18.15 -20.12
C THR A 187 -0.87 16.92 -19.33
N GLN A 188 0.14 16.21 -19.84
CA GLN A 188 0.79 15.14 -19.11
C GLN A 188 1.71 15.76 -18.05
N ILE A 189 1.45 15.42 -16.79
CA ILE A 189 2.17 15.93 -15.64
C ILE A 189 2.69 14.78 -14.79
N SER A 190 3.73 15.03 -14.01
CA SER A 190 4.14 14.15 -12.91
C SER A 190 3.99 14.89 -11.59
N THR A 191 3.44 14.22 -10.57
CA THR A 191 3.33 14.78 -9.22
C THR A 191 3.56 13.73 -8.15
N ARG A 192 3.83 14.18 -6.92
CA ARG A 192 4.14 13.32 -5.79
C ARG A 192 3.25 13.63 -4.59
N GLY A 193 2.85 12.59 -3.87
CA GLY A 193 2.08 12.73 -2.64
C GLY A 193 1.91 11.42 -1.91
N VAL A 194 1.41 11.50 -0.67
CA VAL A 194 1.09 10.32 0.14
C VAL A 194 -0.34 9.91 -0.16
N ILE A 195 -0.61 8.64 -0.39
CA ILE A 195 -1.99 8.15 -0.53
C ILE A 195 -2.72 8.37 0.80
N VAL A 196 -3.93 8.92 0.76
CA VAL A 196 -4.74 9.16 1.98
C VAL A 196 -6.12 8.54 1.90
N ASP A 197 -6.58 8.18 0.71
CA ASP A 197 -7.90 7.60 0.48
C ASP A 197 -7.93 6.78 -0.81
N TYR A 198 -8.90 5.87 -0.89
CA TYR A 198 -9.17 5.03 -2.06
C TYR A 198 -10.67 4.72 -2.15
N PHE A 199 -11.22 4.85 -3.35
CA PHE A 199 -12.59 4.54 -3.69
C PHE A 199 -12.65 3.65 -4.94
N ASP A 200 -13.36 2.53 -4.81
CA ASP A 200 -13.68 1.67 -5.95
C ASP A 200 -15.05 2.07 -6.54
N ILE A 201 -15.01 2.72 -7.71
CA ILE A 201 -16.21 3.15 -8.45
C ILE A 201 -16.51 2.17 -9.60
N THR A 202 -15.69 1.13 -9.81
CA THR A 202 -15.91 0.12 -10.85
C THR A 202 -17.28 -0.59 -10.76
N PRO A 203 -17.90 -0.82 -9.58
CA PRO A 203 -19.26 -1.37 -9.50
C PRO A 203 -20.34 -0.50 -10.17
N PHE A 204 -20.02 0.76 -10.48
CA PHE A 204 -20.89 1.74 -11.12
C PHE A 204 -20.39 2.15 -12.52
N ASN A 205 -19.55 1.33 -13.16
CA ASN A 205 -18.86 1.64 -14.41
C ASN A 205 -17.94 2.89 -14.31
N GLY A 206 -17.38 3.14 -13.12
CA GLY A 206 -16.38 4.18 -12.90
C GLY A 206 -14.95 3.63 -12.77
N PRO A 207 -13.97 4.49 -12.52
CA PRO A 207 -12.57 4.09 -12.31
C PRO A 207 -12.32 3.68 -10.85
N HIS A 208 -11.13 3.16 -10.59
CA HIS A 208 -10.51 3.26 -9.27
C HIS A 208 -10.08 4.72 -9.04
N SER A 209 -10.39 5.29 -7.88
CA SER A 209 -10.02 6.66 -7.52
C SER A 209 -9.20 6.65 -6.24
N PHE A 210 -8.09 7.37 -6.25
CA PHE A 210 -7.21 7.50 -5.11
C PHE A 210 -6.95 8.97 -4.84
N THR A 211 -6.84 9.34 -3.57
CA THR A 211 -6.47 10.70 -3.19
C THR A 211 -5.04 10.72 -2.71
N ILE A 212 -4.20 11.54 -3.33
CA ILE A 212 -2.86 11.85 -2.82
C ILE A 212 -2.85 13.19 -2.12
N GLU A 213 -1.96 13.32 -1.13
CA GLU A 213 -1.86 14.49 -0.29
C GLU A 213 -0.42 14.96 -0.12
N ASP A 214 -0.19 16.27 -0.24
CA ASP A 214 1.11 16.89 0.06
C ASP A 214 1.30 17.15 1.56
N SER A 215 2.52 17.53 1.94
CA SER A 215 2.86 17.86 3.34
C SER A 215 2.06 19.03 3.95
N ASP A 216 1.42 19.86 3.12
CA ASP A 216 0.61 21.00 3.53
C ASP A 216 -0.89 20.67 3.64
N GLY A 217 -1.28 19.44 3.28
CA GLY A 217 -2.64 18.92 3.31
C GLY A 217 -3.45 19.18 2.03
N ARG A 218 -2.81 19.62 0.96
CA ARG A 218 -3.46 19.80 -0.35
C ARG A 218 -3.64 18.44 -1.01
N ARG A 219 -4.73 18.27 -1.74
CA ARG A 219 -5.14 16.99 -2.32
C ARG A 219 -5.37 17.10 -3.80
N VAL A 220 -5.04 16.04 -4.51
CA VAL A 220 -5.44 15.82 -5.89
C VAL A 220 -5.81 14.35 -6.01
N ASP A 221 -6.85 14.07 -6.79
CA ASP A 221 -7.25 12.69 -7.04
C ASP A 221 -6.53 12.15 -8.27
N PHE A 222 -6.34 10.85 -8.34
CA PHE A 222 -5.97 10.17 -9.57
C PHE A 222 -6.91 9.01 -9.84
N VAL A 223 -7.20 8.80 -11.11
CA VAL A 223 -8.17 7.83 -11.58
C VAL A 223 -7.51 6.83 -12.51
N ILE A 224 -7.79 5.55 -12.28
CA ILE A 224 -7.31 4.43 -13.08
C ILE A 224 -8.54 3.71 -13.62
N TRP A 225 -8.64 3.63 -14.94
CA TRP A 225 -9.68 2.85 -15.60
C TRP A 225 -9.16 1.44 -15.85
N PRO A 226 -9.88 0.37 -15.46
CA PRO A 226 -9.56 -0.96 -15.96
C PRO A 226 -9.75 -0.99 -17.49
N GLU A 227 -9.02 -1.87 -18.17
CA GLU A 227 -9.12 -2.01 -19.63
C GLU A 227 -10.59 -2.07 -20.07
N SER A 228 -10.97 -1.16 -20.97
CA SER A 228 -12.32 -1.12 -21.51
C SER A 228 -12.30 -0.68 -22.97
N SER A 229 -13.41 -0.92 -23.68
CA SER A 229 -13.55 -0.52 -25.09
C SER A 229 -13.37 0.99 -25.37
N SER A 230 -13.33 1.82 -24.31
CA SER A 230 -13.26 3.28 -24.39
C SER A 230 -11.89 3.85 -23.97
N TYR A 231 -11.11 3.08 -23.21
CA TYR A 231 -9.77 3.42 -22.73
C TYR A 231 -8.87 2.22 -23.03
N GLN A 232 -8.20 2.26 -24.19
CA GLN A 232 -7.38 1.15 -24.67
C GLN A 232 -6.03 1.00 -23.94
N GLY A 233 -5.70 1.90 -23.03
CA GLY A 233 -4.45 1.89 -22.27
C GLY A 233 -4.63 1.81 -20.76
N GLY A 234 -5.82 1.50 -20.25
CA GLY A 234 -6.05 1.32 -18.81
C GLY A 234 -5.56 -0.04 -18.29
N PHE A 235 -5.49 -0.24 -16.98
CA PHE A 235 -5.17 -1.53 -16.36
C PHE A 235 -5.97 -1.74 -15.08
N ASP A 236 -6.22 -3.00 -14.73
CA ASP A 236 -6.85 -3.32 -13.44
C ASP A 236 -5.80 -3.36 -12.34
N ILE A 237 -5.69 -2.26 -11.59
CA ILE A 237 -4.73 -2.14 -10.48
C ILE A 237 -4.88 -3.26 -9.43
N THR A 238 -6.06 -3.84 -9.28
CA THR A 238 -6.27 -4.94 -8.31
C THR A 238 -5.64 -6.26 -8.73
N GLN A 239 -5.26 -6.39 -10.01
CA GLN A 239 -4.60 -7.56 -10.58
C GLN A 239 -3.09 -7.37 -10.77
N THR A 240 -2.52 -6.31 -10.19
CA THR A 240 -1.09 -5.98 -10.26
C THR A 240 -0.43 -6.02 -8.89
N GLU A 241 0.89 -5.89 -8.85
CA GLU A 241 1.65 -5.72 -7.61
C GLU A 241 1.27 -4.41 -6.87
N LEU A 242 0.74 -3.41 -7.59
CA LEU A 242 0.21 -2.17 -7.02
C LEU A 242 -1.12 -2.36 -6.29
N SER A 243 -1.71 -3.56 -6.29
CA SER A 243 -2.95 -3.87 -5.56
C SER A 243 -2.85 -3.53 -4.07
N ILE A 244 -1.64 -3.54 -3.49
CA ILE A 244 -1.37 -3.11 -2.12
C ILE A 244 -1.80 -1.67 -1.82
N LEU A 245 -1.78 -0.78 -2.83
CA LEU A 245 -2.18 0.63 -2.69
C LEU A 245 -3.69 0.78 -2.48
N THR A 246 -4.49 -0.23 -2.87
CA THR A 246 -5.96 -0.25 -2.69
C THR A 246 -6.39 -0.64 -1.28
N GLN A 247 -5.45 -1.04 -0.43
CA GLN A 247 -5.74 -1.56 0.90
C GLN A 247 -5.35 -0.55 1.99
N PRO A 248 -6.17 -0.39 3.05
CA PRO A 248 -5.76 0.38 4.21
C PRO A 248 -4.60 -0.34 4.96
N PRO A 249 -3.70 0.40 5.62
CA PRO A 249 -3.76 1.84 5.87
C PRO A 249 -3.15 2.69 4.74
N PHE A 250 -3.94 3.61 4.16
CA PHE A 250 -3.56 4.38 2.96
C PHE A 250 -2.35 5.30 3.13
N ASN A 251 -2.08 5.78 4.35
CA ASN A 251 -0.98 6.68 4.67
C ASN A 251 0.44 6.06 4.62
N THR A 252 0.60 4.87 4.04
CA THR A 252 1.85 4.10 4.06
C THR A 252 2.74 4.33 2.85
N TYR A 253 2.16 4.70 1.70
CA TYR A 253 2.88 4.84 0.44
C TYR A 253 2.94 6.29 -0.02
N GLU A 254 4.14 6.74 -0.41
CA GLU A 254 4.33 7.94 -1.21
C GLU A 254 4.41 7.49 -2.65
N VAL A 255 3.59 8.08 -3.49
CA VAL A 255 3.54 7.76 -4.91
C VAL A 255 4.02 8.97 -5.71
N GLU A 256 4.76 8.69 -6.74
CA GLU A 256 4.97 9.57 -7.88
C GLU A 256 4.09 9.06 -9.01
N ILE A 257 3.23 9.94 -9.52
CA ILE A 257 2.23 9.60 -10.52
C ILE A 257 2.42 10.49 -11.73
N THR A 258 2.56 9.87 -12.89
CA THR A 258 2.49 10.51 -14.19
C THR A 258 1.11 10.29 -14.79
N GLY A 259 0.54 11.31 -15.43
CA GLY A 259 -0.75 11.15 -16.11
C GLY A 259 -1.28 12.44 -16.69
N LYS A 260 -2.40 12.36 -17.40
CA LYS A 260 -3.06 13.53 -17.97
C LYS A 260 -3.88 14.23 -16.90
N LEU A 261 -3.63 15.52 -16.67
CA LEU A 261 -4.43 16.33 -15.76
C LEU A 261 -5.79 16.64 -16.39
N GLY A 262 -6.85 16.21 -15.74
CA GLY A 262 -8.23 16.55 -16.05
C GLY A 262 -8.94 17.14 -14.83
N ALA A 263 -10.23 17.39 -14.98
CA ALA A 263 -11.09 17.86 -13.90
C ALA A 263 -12.36 17.01 -13.83
N TYR A 264 -12.92 16.83 -12.64
CA TYR A 264 -14.18 16.11 -12.46
C TYR A 264 -15.25 17.08 -11.96
N CYS A 265 -16.31 17.23 -12.74
CA CYS A 265 -17.44 18.06 -12.36
C CYS A 265 -18.65 17.17 -12.07
N ASN A 266 -19.21 17.30 -10.88
CA ASN A 266 -20.39 16.54 -10.47
C ASN A 266 -21.70 17.08 -11.12
N ASP A 267 -22.83 16.47 -10.78
CA ASP A 267 -24.15 16.80 -11.33
C ASP A 267 -24.61 18.26 -11.10
N ASP A 268 -23.92 19.04 -10.26
CA ASP A 268 -24.26 20.44 -9.98
C ASP A 268 -23.76 21.42 -11.06
N GLN A 269 -23.11 20.91 -12.12
CA GLN A 269 -22.61 21.67 -13.29
C GLN A 269 -21.60 22.78 -12.94
N LEU A 270 -20.99 22.73 -11.76
CA LEU A 270 -20.00 23.68 -11.28
C LEU A 270 -18.76 22.93 -10.81
N LEU A 271 -17.62 23.23 -11.43
CA LEU A 271 -16.30 22.71 -11.05
C LEU A 271 -15.62 23.69 -10.09
N ASP A 272 -15.23 23.24 -8.90
CA ASP A 272 -14.32 23.96 -8.01
C ASP A 272 -12.87 23.80 -8.49
N ILE A 273 -12.35 24.86 -9.10
CA ILE A 273 -11.01 24.88 -9.70
C ILE A 273 -9.88 24.74 -8.69
N TYR A 274 -10.16 24.76 -7.38
CA TYR A 274 -9.17 24.61 -6.33
C TYR A 274 -9.17 23.22 -5.68
N SER A 275 -10.12 22.35 -5.99
CA SER A 275 -10.25 21.06 -5.29
C SER A 275 -10.68 19.87 -6.16
N GLU A 276 -11.14 20.08 -7.39
CA GLU A 276 -11.72 19.01 -8.23
C GLU A 276 -10.83 18.60 -9.42
N TRP A 277 -9.51 18.70 -9.25
CA TRP A 277 -8.53 18.19 -10.21
C TRP A 277 -8.31 16.69 -10.06
N GLN A 278 -8.20 16.00 -11.20
CA GLN A 278 -7.90 14.57 -11.24
C GLN A 278 -6.79 14.27 -12.25
N ILE A 279 -5.93 13.30 -11.96
CA ILE A 279 -4.92 12.81 -12.88
C ILE A 279 -5.39 11.48 -13.44
N THR A 280 -5.60 11.39 -14.75
CA THR A 280 -5.89 10.11 -15.41
C THR A 280 -4.59 9.38 -15.65
N VAL A 281 -4.48 8.20 -15.06
CA VAL A 281 -3.33 7.31 -15.21
C VAL A 281 -3.71 6.23 -16.19
N GLU A 282 -2.87 6.04 -17.21
CA GLU A 282 -3.11 5.06 -18.25
C GLU A 282 -2.39 3.77 -17.86
N TYR A 283 -1.08 3.79 -17.59
CA TYR A 283 -0.29 2.56 -17.44
C TYR A 283 0.20 2.30 -16.01
N GLU A 284 0.52 1.04 -15.70
CA GLU A 284 1.08 0.67 -14.38
C GLU A 284 2.40 1.40 -14.11
N ASN A 285 3.26 1.50 -15.13
CA ASN A 285 4.57 2.16 -15.06
C ASN A 285 4.51 3.69 -14.85
N ASP A 286 3.32 4.29 -14.94
CA ASP A 286 3.11 5.69 -14.60
C ASP A 286 3.03 5.92 -13.08
N ILE A 287 2.97 4.85 -12.27
CA ILE A 287 2.94 4.91 -10.82
C ILE A 287 4.24 4.34 -10.25
N ILE A 288 4.99 5.19 -9.56
CA ILE A 288 6.14 4.78 -8.78
C ILE A 288 5.77 4.91 -7.31
N SER A 289 5.51 3.78 -6.65
CA SER A 289 5.24 3.75 -5.21
C SER A 289 6.50 3.48 -4.40
N ASN A 290 6.70 4.27 -3.34
CA ASN A 290 7.72 4.04 -2.34
C ASN A 290 7.04 3.82 -0.99
N ASN A 291 7.31 2.67 -0.37
CA ASN A 291 6.86 2.42 0.98
C ASN A 291 7.57 3.38 1.95
N ILE A 292 6.81 4.25 2.61
CA ILE A 292 7.36 5.20 3.57
C ILE A 292 7.53 4.54 4.94
N SER A 293 6.98 3.34 5.17
CA SER A 293 7.28 2.56 6.38
C SER A 293 8.74 2.11 6.43
N ASP A 294 9.36 1.90 5.27
CA ASP A 294 10.69 1.27 5.16
C ASP A 294 11.82 2.30 5.09
N ASN A 295 11.50 3.59 4.97
CA ASN A 295 12.46 4.69 4.80
C ASN A 295 13.04 5.23 6.12
N GLY A 296 13.32 4.34 7.07
CA GLY A 296 14.04 4.60 8.30
C GLY A 296 13.18 5.03 9.48
N SER A 297 13.70 4.81 10.68
CA SER A 297 12.99 4.98 11.94
C SER A 297 13.29 6.33 12.61
N VAL A 298 12.28 6.90 13.28
CA VAL A 298 12.40 8.13 14.07
C VAL A 298 12.04 7.85 15.52
N TYR A 299 12.86 8.37 16.45
CA TYR A 299 12.61 8.26 17.88
C TYR A 299 11.84 9.48 18.41
N ASN A 300 10.91 9.27 19.34
CA ASN A 300 10.38 10.37 20.16
C ASN A 300 11.30 10.71 21.35
N GLU A 301 10.95 11.75 22.11
CA GLU A 301 11.68 12.18 23.32
C GLU A 301 11.75 11.10 24.42
N ASP A 302 10.90 10.07 24.34
CA ASP A 302 10.82 8.95 25.28
C ASP A 302 11.55 7.68 24.79
N GLY A 303 12.20 7.72 23.61
CA GLY A 303 12.96 6.59 23.06
C GLY A 303 12.13 5.54 22.30
N VAL A 304 10.89 5.84 21.94
CA VAL A 304 10.00 4.94 21.18
C VAL A 304 10.23 5.10 19.68
N CYS A 305 10.35 3.97 18.98
CA CYS A 305 10.65 3.88 17.54
C CYS A 305 9.35 3.99 16.70
N PHE A 306 9.32 4.94 15.76
CA PHE A 306 8.26 5.12 14.77
C PHE A 306 8.85 5.03 13.37
N ASN A 307 8.04 4.75 12.36
CA ASN A 307 8.44 5.08 10.98
C ASN A 307 8.30 6.59 10.72
N LYS A 308 8.84 7.09 9.60
CA LYS A 308 8.82 8.53 9.26
C LYS A 308 7.43 9.17 9.16
N ILE A 309 6.38 8.37 9.03
CA ILE A 309 4.98 8.78 8.99
C ILE A 309 4.25 8.63 10.33
N GLY A 310 4.96 8.35 11.43
CA GLY A 310 4.43 8.37 12.80
C GLY A 310 3.57 7.16 13.19
N ILE A 311 3.65 6.07 12.43
CA ILE A 311 3.11 4.77 12.82
C ILE A 311 4.04 4.14 13.84
N LEU A 312 3.46 3.60 14.91
CA LEU A 312 4.18 2.86 15.94
C LEU A 312 4.68 1.53 15.37
N LEU A 313 5.99 1.27 15.44
CA LEU A 313 6.59 0.04 14.91
C LEU A 313 6.62 -1.14 15.92
N GLU A 314 6.09 -0.98 17.13
CA GLU A 314 6.09 -2.08 18.12
C GLU A 314 4.82 -2.94 18.04
N GLN A 315 4.79 -3.88 17.09
CA GLN A 315 4.26 -5.25 17.30
C GLN A 315 4.57 -6.28 16.20
N TYR A 316 5.37 -5.95 15.18
CA TYR A 316 5.90 -6.95 14.23
C TYR A 316 7.43 -7.06 14.39
N THR A 317 7.88 -8.30 14.35
CA THR A 317 9.16 -8.88 14.78
C THR A 317 10.44 -8.24 14.18
N ASP A 318 11.51 -8.37 14.96
CA ASP A 318 12.94 -8.17 14.68
C ASP A 318 13.56 -6.75 14.72
N ASN A 319 14.33 -6.55 15.80
CA ASN A 319 15.11 -5.39 16.22
C ASN A 319 16.28 -4.99 15.28
N SER A 320 16.23 -5.22 13.97
CA SER A 320 17.32 -4.88 13.06
C SER A 320 17.23 -3.47 12.46
N GLU A 321 16.03 -2.91 12.28
CA GLU A 321 15.85 -1.64 11.56
C GLU A 321 16.01 -0.37 12.43
N CYS A 322 15.76 -0.44 13.74
CA CYS A 322 15.89 0.71 14.64
C CYS A 322 17.37 1.05 15.01
N LEU A 323 18.39 0.46 14.35
CA LEU A 323 19.81 0.56 14.73
C LEU A 323 20.67 1.55 13.92
N SER A 324 20.08 2.42 13.08
CA SER A 324 20.89 3.45 12.39
C SER A 324 20.96 4.77 13.18
N ASN A 325 22.18 5.22 13.47
CA ASN A 325 22.51 6.39 14.31
C ASN A 325 22.23 7.77 13.64
N ASN A 326 21.23 7.88 12.77
CA ASN A 326 20.89 9.12 12.10
C ASN A 326 19.62 9.75 12.71
N TYR A 327 19.85 10.67 13.66
CA TYR A 327 18.80 11.42 14.35
C TYR A 327 18.14 12.45 13.41
N GLU A 328 16.98 12.15 12.82
CA GLU A 328 16.13 13.14 12.17
C GLU A 328 14.82 13.35 12.94
N TRP A 329 14.41 14.60 13.10
CA TRP A 329 13.14 14.95 13.75
C TRP A 329 12.01 14.90 12.71
N ILE A 330 10.85 14.32 13.04
CA ILE A 330 9.65 14.38 12.18
C ILE A 330 9.33 15.85 11.91
N LYS A 331 9.42 16.28 10.66
CA LYS A 331 8.99 17.61 10.22
C LYS A 331 7.70 17.46 9.45
N THR A 332 6.58 17.66 10.13
CA THR A 332 5.27 17.76 9.50
C THR A 332 4.63 19.12 9.77
N ASN A 333 3.87 19.61 8.79
CA ASN A 333 3.00 20.77 8.92
C ASN A 333 1.54 20.37 9.26
N ARG A 334 1.21 19.07 9.28
CA ARG A 334 -0.15 18.54 9.52
C ARG A 334 -0.21 17.53 10.66
N ALA A 335 -1.28 17.60 11.45
CA ALA A 335 -1.59 16.57 12.43
C ALA A 335 -2.16 15.30 11.79
N ARG A 336 -1.82 14.15 12.35
CA ARG A 336 -2.32 12.83 11.93
C ARG A 336 -2.64 11.95 13.13
N ILE A 337 -3.64 11.07 13.03
CA ILE A 337 -4.10 10.18 14.10
C ILE A 337 -4.20 8.73 13.60
N PHE A 338 -3.65 7.80 14.38
CA PHE A 338 -3.55 6.38 14.02
C PHE A 338 -4.05 5.52 15.19
N PRO A 339 -5.37 5.27 15.30
CA PRO A 339 -5.89 4.29 16.24
C PRO A 339 -5.52 2.87 15.82
N LEU A 340 -5.27 1.98 16.79
CA LEU A 340 -5.04 0.57 16.49
C LEU A 340 -6.34 -0.09 15.96
N PRO A 341 -6.24 -1.00 14.97
CA PRO A 341 -7.39 -1.49 14.21
C PRO A 341 -8.12 -2.64 14.91
N TYR A 342 -8.45 -2.49 16.19
CA TYR A 342 -9.23 -3.49 16.93
C TYR A 342 -10.48 -2.90 17.60
N VAL A 343 -11.45 -3.78 17.83
CA VAL A 343 -12.69 -3.47 18.54
C VAL A 343 -12.42 -3.43 20.04
N ILE A 344 -12.79 -2.34 20.72
CA ILE A 344 -12.72 -2.29 22.19
C ILE A 344 -14.02 -2.75 22.82
N ILE A 345 -13.91 -3.49 23.92
CA ILE A 345 -15.02 -3.89 24.79
C ILE A 345 -14.86 -3.19 26.15
N PRO A 346 -15.47 -1.99 26.33
CA PRO A 346 -15.24 -1.17 27.53
C PRO A 346 -15.68 -1.82 28.84
N THR A 347 -16.63 -2.76 28.77
CA THR A 347 -17.13 -3.52 29.93
C THR A 347 -16.10 -4.53 30.44
N LEU A 348 -15.14 -4.95 29.61
CA LEU A 348 -14.01 -5.80 30.00
C LEU A 348 -12.79 -4.99 30.46
N GLY A 349 -12.86 -3.66 30.41
CA GLY A 349 -11.75 -2.78 30.76
C GLY A 349 -10.73 -2.58 29.63
N GLU A 350 -11.05 -3.05 28.42
CA GLU A 350 -10.25 -2.80 27.22
C GLU A 350 -10.18 -1.30 26.90
N LYS A 351 -9.07 -0.89 26.30
CA LYS A 351 -8.79 0.50 25.94
C LYS A 351 -8.28 0.56 24.51
N LEU A 352 -8.59 1.65 23.84
CA LEU A 352 -8.07 1.96 22.52
C LEU A 352 -6.73 2.66 22.68
N ASP A 353 -5.68 1.99 22.22
CA ASP A 353 -4.38 2.59 22.03
C ASP A 353 -4.30 3.22 20.63
N TYR A 354 -3.57 4.33 20.54
CA TYR A 354 -3.42 5.10 19.30
C TYR A 354 -2.09 5.85 19.31
N SER A 355 -1.55 6.14 18.13
CA SER A 355 -0.48 7.12 17.96
C SER A 355 -0.98 8.35 17.22
N TYR A 356 -0.25 9.46 17.36
CA TYR A 356 -0.55 10.67 16.60
C TYR A 356 0.70 11.49 16.31
N ILE A 357 0.64 12.28 15.24
CA ILE A 357 1.65 13.30 14.94
C ILE A 357 1.03 14.67 15.13
N SER A 358 1.81 15.56 15.73
CA SER A 358 1.51 16.96 16.00
C SER A 358 2.53 17.86 15.28
N PRO A 359 2.11 18.88 14.51
CA PRO A 359 3.00 19.86 13.90
C PRO A 359 3.71 20.75 14.92
N SER A 360 4.83 21.34 14.52
CA SER A 360 5.52 22.32 15.36
C SER A 360 4.70 23.58 15.57
N LYS A 361 4.87 24.18 16.75
CA LYS A 361 4.18 25.41 17.17
C LYS A 361 2.66 25.28 17.07
N SER A 362 2.12 24.14 17.47
CA SER A 362 0.70 23.85 17.38
C SER A 362 0.07 23.61 18.75
N ARG A 363 -1.22 23.92 18.87
CA ARG A 363 -2.09 23.38 19.93
C ARG A 363 -2.81 22.18 19.37
N THR A 364 -2.55 21.01 19.93
CA THR A 364 -3.11 19.73 19.46
C THR A 364 -4.20 19.25 20.40
N ILE A 365 -5.35 18.94 19.82
CA ILE A 365 -6.56 18.54 20.53
C ILE A 365 -7.09 17.25 19.90
N ILE A 366 -7.24 16.19 20.69
CA ILE A 366 -7.82 14.92 20.25
C ILE A 366 -9.15 14.72 20.96
N ARG A 367 -10.20 14.45 20.18
CA ARG A 367 -11.58 14.28 20.66
C ARG A 367 -12.20 13.02 20.09
N ILE A 368 -13.15 12.45 20.83
CA ILE A 368 -14.02 11.39 20.33
C ILE A 368 -15.38 11.99 20.01
N PHE A 369 -15.91 11.64 18.84
CA PHE A 369 -17.27 11.93 18.41
C PHE A 369 -17.98 10.61 18.08
N ASP A 370 -19.31 10.57 18.20
CA ASP A 370 -20.06 9.51 17.52
C ASP A 370 -20.23 9.85 16.03
N ILE A 371 -20.74 8.89 15.25
CA ILE A 371 -20.98 9.06 13.79
C ILE A 371 -21.95 10.21 13.45
N SER A 372 -22.73 10.71 14.40
CA SER A 372 -23.60 11.88 14.18
C SER A 372 -22.87 13.21 14.40
N GLY A 373 -21.57 13.17 14.72
CA GLY A 373 -20.76 14.34 15.05
C GLY A 373 -20.97 14.84 16.48
N ARG A 374 -21.68 14.10 17.34
CA ARG A 374 -21.88 14.51 18.73
C ARG A 374 -20.63 14.23 19.55
N PHE A 375 -20.16 15.26 20.26
CA PHE A 375 -19.00 15.20 21.13
C PHE A 375 -19.18 14.22 22.29
N ILE A 376 -18.21 13.32 22.47
CA ILE A 376 -18.17 12.31 23.54
C ILE A 376 -17.20 12.71 24.65
N THR A 377 -15.92 12.91 24.30
CA THR A 377 -14.87 13.27 25.27
C THR A 377 -13.64 13.87 24.57
N THR A 378 -12.77 14.52 25.35
CA THR A 378 -11.45 14.99 24.91
C THR A 378 -10.38 14.10 25.53
N LEU A 379 -9.48 13.59 24.69
CA LEU A 379 -8.36 12.74 25.10
C LEU A 379 -7.08 13.55 25.29
N VAL A 380 -6.85 14.53 24.42
CA VAL A 380 -5.64 15.37 24.43
C VAL A 380 -6.04 16.82 24.22
N ASP A 381 -5.39 17.74 24.94
CA ASP A 381 -5.38 19.18 24.69
C ASP A 381 -4.05 19.74 25.21
N ARG A 382 -3.13 20.06 24.31
CA ARG A 382 -1.75 20.44 24.67
C ARG A 382 -1.11 21.37 23.64
N TYR A 383 0.00 21.98 24.03
CA TYR A 383 0.81 22.85 23.16
C TYR A 383 2.16 22.20 22.87
N ASP A 384 2.55 22.21 21.59
CA ASP A 384 3.76 21.60 21.07
C ASP A 384 4.61 22.66 20.36
N ASP A 385 5.81 22.93 20.87
CA ASP A 385 6.75 23.90 20.26
C ASP A 385 7.51 23.30 19.06
N SER A 386 7.77 21.99 19.10
CA SER A 386 8.37 21.18 18.03
C SER A 386 7.35 20.18 17.50
N SER A 387 7.56 19.69 16.28
CA SER A 387 6.76 18.57 15.75
C SER A 387 7.04 17.31 16.59
N LYS A 388 6.00 16.54 16.90
CA LYS A 388 6.09 15.36 17.78
C LYS A 388 5.27 14.20 17.23
N ALA A 389 5.81 12.99 17.26
CA ALA A 389 5.01 11.75 17.20
C ALA A 389 4.91 11.14 18.60
N ILE A 390 3.71 10.66 18.94
CA ILE A 390 3.39 10.18 20.29
C ILE A 390 2.56 8.93 20.23
N VAL A 391 2.93 7.98 21.09
CA VAL A 391 2.12 6.81 21.41
C VAL A 391 1.30 7.07 22.67
N MET A 392 0.03 6.70 22.62
CA MET A 392 -0.87 6.70 23.76
C MET A 392 -1.24 5.27 24.10
N ASN A 393 -0.37 4.60 24.85
CA ASN A 393 -0.52 3.22 25.34
C ASN A 393 -0.49 3.12 26.88
N SER A 394 -0.62 4.25 27.57
CA SER A 394 -0.62 4.30 29.04
C SER A 394 -2.03 4.48 29.60
N GLU A 395 -2.23 4.00 30.84
CA GLU A 395 -3.53 3.99 31.51
C GLU A 395 -4.29 5.33 31.56
N LYS A 396 -3.59 6.46 31.40
CA LYS A 396 -4.16 7.81 31.47
C LYS A 396 -4.49 8.43 30.11
N SER A 397 -4.03 7.81 29.02
CA SER A 397 -3.98 8.41 27.69
C SER A 397 -4.80 7.65 26.64
N SER A 398 -4.96 6.34 26.82
CA SER A 398 -5.80 5.48 25.97
C SER A 398 -7.29 5.72 26.24
N TRP A 399 -8.13 5.63 25.20
CA TRP A 399 -9.58 5.81 25.39
C TRP A 399 -10.23 4.52 25.87
N ASN A 400 -10.88 4.57 27.03
CA ASN A 400 -11.51 3.41 27.67
C ASN A 400 -12.98 3.21 27.28
N GLY A 401 -13.43 3.77 26.16
CA GLY A 401 -14.81 3.67 25.69
C GLY A 401 -15.84 4.37 26.60
N ARG A 402 -15.44 5.44 27.30
CA ARG A 402 -16.32 6.22 28.17
C ARG A 402 -16.42 7.67 27.73
N ASP A 403 -17.57 8.28 28.03
CA ASP A 403 -17.81 9.71 27.82
C ASP A 403 -17.17 10.58 28.92
N LYS A 404 -17.32 11.90 28.79
CA LYS A 404 -16.83 12.88 29.79
C LYS A 404 -17.41 12.71 31.20
N LEU A 405 -18.51 11.97 31.37
CA LEU A 405 -19.13 11.67 32.67
C LEU A 405 -18.67 10.31 33.22
N GLY A 406 -17.80 9.60 32.51
CA GLY A 406 -17.33 8.26 32.87
C GLY A 406 -18.32 7.14 32.54
N GLN A 407 -19.37 7.42 31.77
CA GLN A 407 -20.37 6.44 31.36
C GLN A 407 -19.87 5.66 30.14
N VAL A 408 -20.11 4.36 30.11
CA VAL A 408 -19.77 3.52 28.94
C VAL A 408 -20.64 3.96 27.77
N VAL A 409 -20.00 4.21 26.63
CA VAL A 409 -20.70 4.61 25.40
C VAL A 409 -21.41 3.41 24.77
N SER A 410 -22.43 3.67 23.94
CA SER A 410 -23.15 2.59 23.26
C SER A 410 -22.25 1.88 22.23
N PRO A 411 -22.49 0.60 21.91
CA PRO A 411 -21.75 -0.08 20.86
C PRO A 411 -21.98 0.58 19.51
N GLY A 412 -20.97 0.56 18.66
CA GLY A 412 -21.02 1.16 17.32
C GLY A 412 -19.71 1.83 16.93
N THR A 413 -19.75 2.51 15.81
CA THR A 413 -18.63 3.27 15.27
C THR A 413 -18.57 4.65 15.93
N TYR A 414 -17.35 5.10 16.21
CA TYR A 414 -17.02 6.44 16.68
C TYR A 414 -15.89 6.99 15.82
N LEU A 415 -15.66 8.29 15.92
CA LEU A 415 -14.57 8.99 15.23
C LEU A 415 -13.59 9.52 16.27
N ILE A 416 -12.32 9.14 16.15
CA ILE A 416 -11.22 9.85 16.79
C ILE A 416 -10.78 10.97 15.87
N HIS A 417 -10.81 12.20 16.39
CA HIS A 417 -10.55 13.42 15.64
C HIS A 417 -9.37 14.14 16.28
N ILE A 418 -8.32 14.41 15.51
CA ILE A 418 -7.22 15.28 15.90
C ILE A 418 -7.34 16.62 15.19
N GLU A 419 -7.13 17.71 15.93
CA GLU A 419 -7.04 19.07 15.44
C GLU A 419 -5.75 19.70 15.97
N ALA A 420 -4.92 20.23 15.08
CA ALA A 420 -3.73 20.99 15.45
C ALA A 420 -3.79 22.40 14.85
N ILE A 421 -3.73 23.41 15.73
CA ILE A 421 -3.82 24.82 15.37
C ILE A 421 -2.44 25.44 15.56
N ASN A 422 -1.81 25.90 14.49
CA ASN A 422 -0.54 26.60 14.57
C ASN A 422 -0.73 27.96 15.27
N PHE A 423 -0.15 28.14 16.45
CA PHE A 423 -0.38 29.36 17.25
C PHE A 423 0.40 30.59 16.74
N LYS A 424 1.20 30.47 15.67
CA LYS A 424 1.82 31.61 14.98
C LYS A 424 1.05 32.03 13.73
N THR A 425 0.62 31.07 12.92
CA THR A 425 -0.02 31.36 11.62
C THR A 425 -1.55 31.29 11.69
N GLY A 426 -2.11 30.64 12.70
CA GLY A 426 -3.54 30.32 12.77
C GLY A 426 -3.96 29.17 11.83
N LYS A 427 -3.04 28.62 11.03
CA LYS A 427 -3.33 27.48 10.14
C LYS A 427 -3.77 26.29 11.00
N THR A 428 -4.93 25.74 10.68
CA THR A 428 -5.49 24.58 11.37
C THR A 428 -5.37 23.37 10.47
N THR A 429 -5.03 22.23 11.07
CA THR A 429 -4.96 20.94 10.39
C THR A 429 -5.77 19.92 11.18
N ILE A 430 -6.50 19.07 10.48
CA ILE A 430 -7.42 18.11 11.06
C ILE A 430 -7.17 16.75 10.44
N ASP A 431 -7.32 15.70 11.23
CA ASP A 431 -7.36 14.32 10.76
C ASP A 431 -8.35 13.50 11.60
N LEU A 432 -8.88 12.43 11.02
CA LEU A 432 -10.02 11.67 11.52
C LEU A 432 -9.80 10.18 11.24
N ALA A 433 -10.09 9.32 12.22
CA ALA A 433 -10.08 7.88 12.00
C ALA A 433 -11.27 7.20 12.69
N PRO A 434 -11.84 6.13 12.10
CA PRO A 434 -12.89 5.37 12.73
C PRO A 434 -12.35 4.51 13.88
N VAL A 435 -13.16 4.33 14.91
CA VAL A 435 -12.88 3.43 16.04
C VAL A 435 -14.15 2.66 16.40
N ILE A 436 -14.03 1.38 16.75
CA ILE A 436 -15.19 0.50 16.96
C ILE A 436 -15.32 0.13 18.43
N VAL A 437 -16.51 0.36 18.99
CA VAL A 437 -16.88 -0.07 20.34
C VAL A 437 -17.83 -1.26 20.24
N GLY A 438 -17.42 -2.38 20.81
CA GLY A 438 -18.19 -3.62 20.86
C GLY A 438 -18.87 -3.87 22.20
N VAL A 439 -19.64 -4.95 22.22
CA VAL A 439 -20.17 -5.60 23.42
C VAL A 439 -19.89 -7.09 23.35
N LYS A 440 -19.81 -7.71 24.52
CA LYS A 440 -19.65 -9.16 24.65
C LYS A 440 -20.95 -9.90 24.31
#